data_AF-A0A918QRK4-F1
#
_entry.id   AF-A0A918QRK4-F1
#
_cell.length_a   1.000
_cell.length_b   1.000
_cell.length_c   1.000
_cell.angle_alpha   90.00
_cell.angle_beta   90.00
_cell.angle_gamma   90.00
#
_symmetry.space_group_name_H-M   'P 1'
#
loop_
_entity.id
_entity.type
_entity.pdbx_description
1 polymer ?
#
loop_
_entity_poly.entity_id
_entity_poly.type
_entity_poly.pdbx_seq_one_letter_code
_entity_poly.pdbx_strand_id
1 'polypeptide(L)'
;MSYDIRAMKNSILLCFTVVLSSTLCFSQNENTSIKTDFKEVIWHVKGFKPEVKFLKIKAIDKSGKIYDVKAIQNSEQTSLLDVKAFVKGKRLPVKMLVGQGKYHPVKAIDEDGQILDIKAITDNGGFLPVKGVSQSGNIVHIRAIYEDLIFYNVIAISPDGKTNAVKGIKMNTDEVETTVNGIEVFAHIKSIPQIKY
;
A
#
# COMPACT_ATOMS: atom_id res chain seq x y z
N MET A 1 26.36 -96.00 -16.41
CA MET A 1 27.30 -95.48 -15.38
C MET A 1 26.85 -94.05 -15.08
N SER A 2 25.93 -93.85 -14.14
CA SER A 2 26.10 -93.87 -12.67
C SER A 2 27.02 -92.78 -12.15
N TYR A 3 26.46 -92.07 -11.16
CA TYR A 3 27.00 -91.05 -10.25
C TYR A 3 27.10 -89.62 -10.76
N ASP A 4 26.84 -88.61 -9.93
CA ASP A 4 25.92 -88.44 -8.81
C ASP A 4 25.96 -86.95 -8.45
N ILE A 5 24.87 -86.51 -7.87
CA ILE A 5 24.55 -85.16 -7.43
C ILE A 5 25.40 -84.82 -6.19
N ARG A 6 25.93 -83.58 -6.11
CA ARG A 6 25.84 -82.82 -4.85
C ARG A 6 26.12 -81.33 -5.02
N ALA A 7 25.20 -80.61 -4.39
CA ALA A 7 25.04 -79.18 -4.33
C ALA A 7 26.23 -78.44 -3.69
N MET A 8 26.46 -77.22 -4.15
CA MET A 8 27.06 -76.19 -3.31
C MET A 8 26.47 -74.82 -3.67
N LYS A 9 25.74 -74.27 -2.69
CA LYS A 9 25.29 -72.87 -2.64
C LYS A 9 26.49 -71.93 -2.82
N ASN A 10 26.34 -70.90 -3.65
CA ASN A 10 26.81 -69.52 -3.42
C ASN A 10 26.36 -68.67 -4.62
N SER A 11 25.47 -67.70 -4.38
CA SER A 11 25.83 -66.29 -4.28
C SER A 11 26.36 -65.73 -5.60
N ILE A 12 25.49 -65.08 -6.39
CA ILE A 12 25.85 -63.94 -7.25
C ILE A 12 24.59 -63.08 -7.47
N LEU A 13 24.72 -61.90 -6.89
CA LEU A 13 24.10 -60.61 -7.13
C LEU A 13 23.47 -60.44 -8.53
N LEU A 14 22.16 -60.22 -8.59
CA LEU A 14 21.47 -59.76 -9.79
C LEU A 14 21.49 -58.22 -9.80
N CYS A 15 22.18 -57.63 -10.78
CA CYS A 15 22.09 -56.21 -11.10
C CYS A 15 20.65 -55.84 -11.46
N PHE A 16 19.98 -55.04 -10.64
CA PHE A 16 18.75 -54.33 -11.02
C PHE A 16 19.06 -52.83 -11.13
N THR A 17 19.06 -52.37 -12.37
CA THR A 17 19.17 -50.97 -12.76
C THR A 17 17.82 -50.25 -12.59
N VAL A 18 17.86 -49.16 -11.80
CA VAL A 18 17.21 -47.84 -11.95
C VAL A 18 15.77 -47.79 -12.51
N VAL A 19 14.83 -47.34 -11.67
CA VAL A 19 13.97 -46.15 -11.96
C VAL A 19 13.62 -45.48 -10.62
N LEU A 20 14.34 -44.43 -10.22
CA LEU A 20 13.93 -43.54 -9.13
C LEU A 20 13.17 -42.35 -9.74
N SER A 21 11.87 -42.54 -10.01
CA SER A 21 10.96 -41.43 -10.34
C SER A 21 10.59 -40.73 -9.03
N SER A 22 11.49 -39.91 -8.49
CA SER A 22 11.14 -39.00 -7.41
C SER A 22 10.38 -37.81 -8.00
N THR A 23 9.07 -37.94 -8.08
CA THR A 23 8.17 -36.79 -8.24
C THR A 23 8.29 -35.96 -6.96
N LEU A 24 9.18 -34.97 -6.97
CA LEU A 24 9.20 -33.91 -5.95
C LEU A 24 7.94 -33.07 -6.12
N CYS A 25 6.84 -33.53 -5.51
CA CYS A 25 5.65 -32.72 -5.34
C CYS A 25 5.95 -31.68 -4.26
N PHE A 26 6.47 -30.52 -4.66
CA PHE A 26 6.55 -29.35 -3.78
C PHE A 26 5.14 -28.83 -3.54
N SER A 27 4.47 -29.37 -2.51
CA SER A 27 3.27 -28.78 -1.94
C SER A 27 3.69 -27.65 -1.00
N GLN A 28 3.83 -26.43 -1.52
CA GLN A 28 3.82 -25.24 -0.68
C GLN A 28 2.36 -24.87 -0.39
N ASN A 29 1.82 -25.44 0.68
CA ASN A 29 0.64 -24.90 1.32
C ASN A 29 0.89 -24.81 2.82
N GLU A 30 1.72 -23.85 3.20
CA GLU A 30 1.77 -23.34 4.55
C GLU A 30 1.24 -21.90 4.51
N ASN A 31 -0.07 -21.78 4.68
CA ASN A 31 -0.72 -20.53 5.05
C ASN A 31 -0.39 -20.24 6.52
N THR A 32 0.89 -20.03 6.81
CA THR A 32 1.34 -19.64 8.13
C THR A 32 1.04 -18.16 8.26
N SER A 33 -0.12 -17.83 8.85
CA SER A 33 -0.37 -16.48 9.33
C SER A 33 0.70 -16.19 10.38
N ILE A 34 1.78 -15.52 9.99
CA ILE A 34 2.76 -14.99 10.93
C ILE A 34 2.00 -13.96 11.74
N LYS A 35 1.53 -14.35 12.93
CA LYS A 35 1.07 -13.42 13.95
C LYS A 35 2.29 -12.61 14.34
N THR A 36 2.47 -11.51 13.66
CA THR A 36 3.45 -10.51 14.01
C THR A 36 2.85 -9.82 15.23
N ASP A 37 3.49 -9.95 16.40
CA ASP A 37 3.08 -9.26 17.65
C ASP A 37 3.34 -7.73 17.58
N PHE A 38 3.36 -7.19 16.36
CA PHE A 38 3.62 -5.80 16.12
C PHE A 38 2.37 -5.00 16.44
N LYS A 39 2.48 -4.15 17.46
CA LYS A 39 1.46 -3.16 17.77
C LYS A 39 1.44 -2.11 16.67
N GLU A 40 0.33 -2.03 15.96
CA GLU A 40 0.12 -1.03 14.90
C GLU A 40 0.46 0.39 15.37
N VAL A 41 1.23 1.11 14.55
CA VAL A 41 1.62 2.50 14.79
C VAL A 41 0.88 3.41 13.83
N ILE A 42 0.20 4.42 14.38
CA ILE A 42 -0.58 5.39 13.62
C ILE A 42 0.24 6.65 13.36
N TRP A 43 0.46 6.95 12.08
CA TRP A 43 1.17 8.14 11.64
C TRP A 43 0.17 9.24 11.24
N HIS A 44 0.45 10.46 11.65
CA HIS A 44 -0.36 11.62 11.32
C HIS A 44 -0.04 12.14 9.92
N VAL A 45 -1.06 12.21 9.05
CA VAL A 45 -0.92 12.83 7.73
C VAL A 45 -1.18 14.34 7.84
N LYS A 46 -0.26 15.14 7.30
CA LYS A 46 -0.23 16.60 7.44
C LYS A 46 0.17 17.28 6.13
N GLY A 47 -0.37 18.47 5.91
CA GLY A 47 0.15 19.42 4.93
C GLY A 47 1.33 20.19 5.52
N PHE A 48 2.41 20.34 4.77
CA PHE A 48 3.65 20.96 5.19
C PHE A 48 4.16 21.95 4.14
N LYS A 49 4.56 23.13 4.59
CA LYS A 49 5.35 24.10 3.84
C LYS A 49 6.40 24.65 4.81
N PRO A 50 7.67 24.86 4.41
CA PRO A 50 8.65 25.53 5.26
C PRO A 50 8.09 26.84 5.81
N GLU A 51 8.46 27.18 7.04
CA GLU A 51 8.08 28.43 7.73
C GLU A 51 6.59 28.58 8.07
N VAL A 52 5.76 27.57 7.75
CA VAL A 52 4.33 27.56 8.05
C VAL A 52 3.98 26.36 8.93
N LYS A 53 2.97 26.53 9.78
CA LYS A 53 2.41 25.46 10.62
C LYS A 53 1.85 24.32 9.77
N PHE A 54 1.92 23.10 10.31
CA PHE A 54 1.32 21.93 9.69
C PHE A 54 -0.20 22.04 9.58
N LEU A 55 -0.72 21.81 8.37
CA LEU A 55 -2.16 21.71 8.12
C LEU A 55 -2.67 20.30 8.43
N LYS A 56 -3.84 20.19 9.05
CA LYS A 56 -4.50 18.89 9.27
C LYS A 56 -5.05 18.39 7.94
N ILE A 57 -4.77 17.15 7.56
CA ILE A 57 -5.41 16.49 6.42
C ILE A 57 -6.53 15.60 6.96
N LYS A 58 -7.74 15.76 6.39
CA LYS A 58 -8.95 15.09 6.85
C LYS A 58 -9.79 14.62 5.66
N ALA A 59 -10.61 13.59 5.89
CA ALA A 59 -11.65 13.16 4.98
C ALA A 59 -12.97 13.83 5.37
N ILE A 60 -13.75 14.27 4.40
CA ILE A 60 -15.02 14.98 4.61
C ILE A 60 -16.08 14.31 3.76
N ASP A 61 -17.16 13.86 4.40
CA ASP A 61 -18.30 13.28 3.69
C ASP A 61 -19.24 14.36 3.13
N LYS A 62 -20.24 13.94 2.36
CA LYS A 62 -21.24 14.84 1.75
C LYS A 62 -22.05 15.64 2.78
N SER A 63 -22.15 15.17 4.03
CA SER A 63 -22.83 15.87 5.13
C SER A 63 -21.94 16.90 5.82
N GLY A 64 -20.66 16.99 5.43
CA GLY A 64 -19.67 17.86 6.05
C GLY A 64 -19.00 17.26 7.28
N LYS A 65 -19.26 16.00 7.62
CA LYS A 65 -18.62 15.36 8.77
C LYS A 65 -17.17 15.02 8.46
N ILE A 66 -16.30 15.33 9.43
CA ILE A 66 -14.85 15.29 9.29
C ILE A 66 -14.29 14.04 9.97
N TYR A 67 -13.40 13.33 9.27
CA TYR A 67 -12.79 12.09 9.71
C TYR A 67 -11.27 12.14 9.58
N ASP A 68 -10.58 11.35 10.41
CA ASP A 68 -9.13 11.27 10.41
C ASP A 68 -8.58 10.56 9.18
N VAL A 69 -7.48 11.09 8.65
CA VAL A 69 -6.66 10.43 7.63
C VAL A 69 -5.30 10.15 8.24
N LYS A 70 -4.88 8.88 8.21
CA LYS A 70 -3.64 8.42 8.83
C LYS A 70 -2.89 7.48 7.90
N ALA A 71 -1.57 7.43 8.08
CA ALA A 71 -0.77 6.33 7.55
C ALA A 71 -0.66 5.24 8.63
N ILE A 72 -0.69 3.99 8.20
CA ILE A 72 -0.74 2.81 9.07
C ILE A 72 0.54 2.01 8.90
N GLN A 73 1.26 1.83 9.99
CA GLN A 73 2.39 0.92 10.07
C GLN A 73 1.94 -0.33 10.83
N ASN A 74 1.98 -1.48 10.17
CA ASN A 74 1.54 -2.78 10.68
C ASN A 74 2.70 -3.77 10.89
N SER A 75 3.94 -3.32 10.70
CA SER A 75 5.16 -4.08 10.95
C SER A 75 6.30 -3.12 11.27
N GLU A 76 7.50 -3.65 11.54
CA GLU A 76 8.72 -2.85 11.72
C GLU A 76 9.13 -2.08 10.44
N GLN A 77 8.58 -2.42 9.28
CA GLN A 77 8.89 -1.78 8.01
C GLN A 77 8.15 -0.44 7.86
N THR A 78 8.91 0.61 7.55
CA THR A 78 8.38 1.98 7.31
C THR A 78 8.49 2.43 5.85
N SER A 79 8.95 1.54 4.96
CA SER A 79 9.24 1.91 3.57
C SER A 79 8.00 2.09 2.69
N LEU A 80 6.87 1.48 3.06
CA LEU A 80 5.62 1.59 2.31
C LEU A 80 4.42 1.43 3.25
N LEU A 81 3.84 2.55 3.67
CA LEU A 81 2.71 2.57 4.59
C LEU A 81 1.40 2.87 3.85
N ASP A 82 0.33 2.19 4.25
CA ASP A 82 -1.01 2.46 3.73
C ASP A 82 -1.57 3.76 4.29
N VAL A 83 -2.19 4.58 3.44
CA VAL A 83 -2.93 5.77 3.87
C VAL A 83 -4.43 5.48 3.83
N LYS A 84 -5.11 5.65 4.96
CA LYS A 84 -6.54 5.33 5.13
C LYS A 84 -7.29 6.47 5.81
N ALA A 85 -8.58 6.57 5.50
CA ALA A 85 -9.53 7.41 6.22
C ALA A 85 -10.29 6.58 7.26
N PHE A 86 -10.44 7.08 8.49
CA PHE A 86 -11.03 6.38 9.63
C PHE A 86 -12.48 6.85 9.81
N VAL A 87 -13.42 6.13 9.22
CA VAL A 87 -14.83 6.53 9.11
C VAL A 87 -15.70 5.53 9.84
N LYS A 88 -16.35 5.95 10.93
CA LYS A 88 -17.32 5.14 11.70
C LYS A 88 -16.80 3.71 12.03
N GLY A 89 -15.56 3.61 12.49
CA GLY A 89 -14.91 2.34 12.83
C GLY A 89 -14.32 1.57 11.64
N LYS A 90 -14.54 2.02 10.41
CA LYS A 90 -13.97 1.45 9.18
C LYS A 90 -12.73 2.22 8.71
N ARG A 91 -11.87 1.54 7.95
CA ARG A 91 -10.66 2.11 7.33
C ARG A 91 -10.80 2.13 5.82
N LEU A 92 -11.23 3.27 5.30
CA LEU A 92 -11.48 3.45 3.88
C LEU A 92 -10.16 3.67 3.12
N PRO A 93 -9.98 3.06 1.93
CA PRO A 93 -8.85 3.36 1.07
C PRO A 93 -8.85 4.83 0.65
N VAL A 94 -7.69 5.49 0.75
CA VAL A 94 -7.45 6.79 0.12
C VAL A 94 -6.76 6.54 -1.21
N LYS A 95 -7.32 7.09 -2.29
CA LYS A 95 -6.89 6.87 -3.68
C LYS A 95 -6.80 8.20 -4.42
N MET A 96 -5.94 8.23 -5.43
CA MET A 96 -5.98 9.27 -6.44
C MET A 96 -6.92 8.78 -7.55
N LEU A 97 -7.94 9.55 -7.88
CA LEU A 97 -8.91 9.15 -8.90
C LEU A 97 -8.48 9.69 -10.27
N VAL A 98 -8.93 9.03 -11.32
CA VAL A 98 -8.89 9.61 -12.67
C VAL A 98 -9.73 10.89 -12.66
N GLY A 99 -9.24 11.94 -13.31
CA GLY A 99 -9.84 13.26 -13.24
C GLY A 99 -9.69 13.99 -14.56
N GLN A 100 -10.68 14.81 -14.91
CA GLN A 100 -10.76 15.53 -16.19
C GLN A 100 -10.05 16.89 -16.18
N GLY A 101 -9.44 17.27 -15.07
CA GLY A 101 -8.80 18.58 -14.88
C GLY A 101 -7.28 18.50 -14.83
N LYS A 102 -6.63 19.67 -14.69
CA LYS A 102 -5.16 19.79 -14.57
C LYS A 102 -4.53 18.89 -13.49
N TYR A 103 -5.27 18.60 -12.43
CA TYR A 103 -4.79 17.88 -11.25
C TYR A 103 -5.73 16.74 -10.88
N HIS A 104 -5.18 15.59 -10.53
CA HIS A 104 -5.95 14.41 -10.14
C HIS A 104 -6.44 14.52 -8.69
N PRO A 105 -7.73 14.33 -8.42
CA PRO A 105 -8.27 14.45 -7.06
C PRO A 105 -7.82 13.30 -6.16
N VAL A 106 -7.46 13.60 -4.91
CA VAL A 106 -7.25 12.59 -3.87
C VAL A 106 -8.51 12.47 -3.02
N LYS A 107 -9.03 11.25 -2.88
CA LYS A 107 -10.34 10.95 -2.28
C LYS A 107 -10.27 9.68 -1.43
N ALA A 108 -11.15 9.55 -0.45
CA ALA A 108 -11.44 8.24 0.13
C ALA A 108 -12.66 7.63 -0.56
N ILE A 109 -12.66 6.31 -0.71
CA ILE A 109 -13.74 5.55 -1.35
C ILE A 109 -14.31 4.61 -0.30
N ASP A 110 -15.62 4.69 -0.04
CA ASP A 110 -16.29 3.76 0.86
C ASP A 110 -16.68 2.45 0.15
N GLU A 111 -17.24 1.50 0.90
CA GLU A 111 -17.62 0.17 0.41
C GLU A 111 -18.72 0.22 -0.66
N ASP A 112 -19.55 1.26 -0.66
CA ASP A 112 -20.65 1.46 -1.62
C ASP A 112 -20.20 2.29 -2.85
N GLY A 113 -18.92 2.65 -2.94
CA GLY A 113 -18.37 3.49 -4.01
C GLY A 113 -18.62 4.99 -3.80
N GLN A 114 -19.12 5.42 -2.64
CA GLN A 114 -19.23 6.84 -2.33
C GLN A 114 -17.86 7.45 -2.03
N ILE A 115 -17.70 8.69 -2.48
CA ILE A 115 -16.46 9.43 -2.37
C ILE A 115 -16.52 10.41 -1.21
N LEU A 116 -15.48 10.43 -0.39
CA LEU A 116 -15.21 11.46 0.59
C LEU A 116 -14.05 12.34 0.13
N ASP A 117 -14.19 13.64 0.33
CA ASP A 117 -13.18 14.62 -0.02
C ASP A 117 -12.00 14.56 0.93
N ILE A 118 -10.78 14.46 0.40
CA ILE A 118 -9.57 14.69 1.20
C ILE A 118 -9.19 16.17 1.07
N LYS A 119 -9.19 16.87 2.21
CA LYS A 119 -8.87 18.30 2.27
C LYS A 119 -7.86 18.59 3.37
N ALA A 120 -7.03 19.61 3.16
CA ALA A 120 -6.27 20.24 4.22
C ALA A 120 -7.12 21.32 4.89
N ILE A 121 -7.02 21.43 6.21
CA ILE A 121 -7.73 22.45 7.00
C ILE A 121 -6.73 23.51 7.41
N THR A 122 -6.99 24.75 7.00
CA THR A 122 -6.24 25.95 7.40
C THR A 122 -6.55 26.35 8.84
N ASP A 123 -5.72 27.18 9.46
CA ASP A 123 -5.95 27.64 10.84
C ASP A 123 -7.27 28.44 10.98
N ASN A 124 -7.72 29.10 9.91
CA ASN A 124 -9.00 29.84 9.87
C ASN A 124 -10.21 28.92 9.56
N GLY A 125 -10.02 27.60 9.51
CA GLY A 125 -11.08 26.63 9.22
C GLY A 125 -11.41 26.45 7.73
N GLY A 126 -10.76 27.20 6.83
CA GLY A 126 -10.90 27.02 5.39
C GLY A 126 -10.32 25.70 4.90
N PHE A 127 -10.85 25.19 3.79
CA PHE A 127 -10.47 23.89 3.23
C PHE A 127 -9.70 24.02 1.92
N LEU A 128 -8.56 23.35 1.83
CA LEU A 128 -7.75 23.27 0.62
C LEU A 128 -7.89 21.89 -0.02
N PRO A 129 -8.13 21.79 -1.34
CA PRO A 129 -8.15 20.51 -2.01
C PRO A 129 -6.77 19.84 -1.96
N VAL A 130 -6.76 18.52 -1.77
CA VAL A 130 -5.56 17.70 -1.89
C VAL A 130 -5.59 16.97 -3.24
N LYS A 131 -4.56 17.16 -4.05
CA LYS A 131 -4.50 16.65 -5.42
C LYS A 131 -3.11 16.11 -5.78
N GLY A 132 -3.05 15.22 -6.76
CA GLY A 132 -1.84 14.89 -7.51
C GLY A 132 -1.53 15.99 -8.51
N VAL A 133 -0.31 16.55 -8.47
CA VAL A 133 0.05 17.76 -9.23
C VAL A 133 1.12 17.57 -10.29
N SER A 134 1.95 16.53 -10.16
CA SER A 134 3.00 16.18 -11.12
C SER A 134 3.43 14.74 -10.93
N GLN A 135 4.00 14.15 -11.97
CA GLN A 135 4.44 12.76 -11.98
C GLN A 135 5.92 12.68 -12.38
N SER A 136 6.67 11.84 -11.66
CA SER A 136 8.07 11.53 -11.90
C SER A 136 8.22 10.01 -11.94
N GLY A 137 8.26 9.43 -13.14
CA GLY A 137 8.15 7.99 -13.34
C GLY A 137 6.84 7.45 -12.75
N ASN A 138 6.94 6.48 -11.84
CA ASN A 138 5.78 5.85 -11.19
C ASN A 138 5.28 6.59 -9.94
N ILE A 139 5.92 7.71 -9.57
CA ILE A 139 5.61 8.46 -8.36
C ILE A 139 4.88 9.75 -8.72
N VAL A 140 3.68 9.93 -8.19
CA VAL A 140 2.87 11.15 -8.34
C VAL A 140 3.00 12.00 -7.08
N HIS A 141 3.40 13.26 -7.25
CA HIS A 141 3.52 14.21 -6.17
C HIS A 141 2.14 14.73 -5.74
N ILE A 142 1.88 14.67 -4.43
CA ILE A 142 0.64 15.15 -3.82
C ILE A 142 0.89 16.47 -3.12
N ARG A 143 -0.06 17.40 -3.29
CA ARG A 143 -0.08 18.70 -2.61
C ARG A 143 -1.47 19.05 -2.12
N ALA A 144 -1.54 19.78 -1.01
CA ALA A 144 -2.69 20.63 -0.74
C ALA A 144 -2.48 21.98 -1.43
N ILE A 145 -3.51 22.50 -2.09
CA ILE A 145 -3.38 23.62 -3.02
C ILE A 145 -4.24 24.79 -2.55
N TYR A 146 -3.64 25.95 -2.38
CA TYR A 146 -4.35 27.21 -2.17
C TYR A 146 -4.29 28.04 -3.46
N GLU A 147 -5.47 28.31 -4.04
CA GLU A 147 -5.66 29.16 -5.23
C GLU A 147 -4.74 28.81 -6.42
N ASP A 148 -4.33 27.54 -6.57
CA ASP A 148 -3.37 27.06 -7.59
C ASP A 148 -1.98 27.73 -7.58
N LEU A 149 -1.67 28.55 -6.57
CA LEU A 149 -0.41 29.28 -6.43
C LEU A 149 0.47 28.74 -5.31
N ILE A 150 -0.13 28.28 -4.21
CA ILE A 150 0.60 27.83 -3.03
C ILE A 150 0.38 26.33 -2.82
N PHE A 151 1.48 25.58 -2.83
CA PHE A 151 1.49 24.13 -2.70
C PHE A 151 2.10 23.71 -1.35
N TYR A 152 1.33 23.00 -0.55
CA TYR A 152 1.81 22.34 0.67
C TYR A 152 2.14 20.89 0.34
N ASN A 153 3.36 20.44 0.65
CA ASN A 153 3.71 19.02 0.65
C ASN A 153 2.76 18.23 1.54
N VAL A 154 2.48 16.97 1.22
CA VAL A 154 1.76 16.09 2.12
C VAL A 154 2.73 15.05 2.66
N ILE A 155 2.82 14.97 3.99
CA ILE A 155 3.74 14.11 4.72
C ILE A 155 3.00 13.29 5.77
N ALA A 156 3.56 12.15 6.14
CA ALA A 156 3.16 11.38 7.29
C ALA A 156 4.22 11.52 8.38
N ILE A 157 3.79 11.77 9.61
CA ILE A 157 4.65 11.96 10.78
C ILE A 157 4.32 10.88 11.80
N SER A 158 5.31 10.09 12.20
CA SER A 158 5.16 9.06 13.22
C SER A 158 5.05 9.67 14.63
N PRO A 159 4.66 8.88 15.65
CA PRO A 159 4.68 9.34 17.04
C PRO A 159 6.06 9.77 17.54
N ASP A 160 7.14 9.16 17.03
CA ASP A 160 8.53 9.49 17.37
C ASP A 160 9.13 10.60 16.48
N GLY A 161 8.33 11.23 15.61
CA GLY A 161 8.73 12.38 14.80
C GLY A 161 9.45 12.06 13.48
N LYS A 162 9.61 10.78 13.14
CA LYS A 162 10.04 10.36 11.79
C LYS A 162 9.03 10.80 10.75
N THR A 163 9.52 11.08 9.54
CA THR A 163 8.70 11.62 8.45
C THR A 163 8.83 10.82 7.17
N ASN A 164 7.69 10.52 6.57
CA ASN A 164 7.58 10.00 5.21
C ASN A 164 6.86 11.01 4.32
N ALA A 165 7.12 10.98 3.02
CA ALA A 165 6.28 11.67 2.05
C ALA A 165 5.04 10.85 1.74
N VAL A 166 3.90 11.52 1.55
CA VAL A 166 2.70 10.88 1.00
C VAL A 166 2.66 11.15 -0.50
N LYS A 167 2.62 10.08 -1.29
CA LYS A 167 2.70 10.11 -2.75
C LYS A 167 1.65 9.20 -3.37
N GLY A 168 1.30 9.48 -4.62
CA GLY A 168 0.62 8.52 -5.48
C GLY A 168 1.67 7.56 -6.06
N ILE A 169 1.36 6.28 -6.11
CA ILE A 169 2.20 5.23 -6.67
C ILE A 169 1.39 4.56 -7.77
N LYS A 170 1.98 4.51 -8.96
CA LYS A 170 1.50 3.73 -10.09
C LYS A 170 2.34 2.46 -10.23
N MET A 171 1.71 1.36 -10.59
CA MET A 171 2.37 0.08 -10.88
C MET A 171 2.49 -0.13 -12.39
N ASN A 172 1.63 0.53 -13.18
CA ASN A 172 1.64 0.50 -14.64
C ASN A 172 1.63 1.93 -15.21
N THR A 173 1.71 2.02 -16.54
CA THR A 173 1.69 3.28 -17.28
C THR A 173 0.28 3.72 -17.69
N ASP A 174 -0.73 2.91 -17.44
CA ASP A 174 -2.10 3.17 -17.88
C ASP A 174 -2.73 4.30 -17.06
N GLU A 175 -3.67 5.03 -17.64
CA GLU A 175 -4.38 6.10 -16.92
C GLU A 175 -5.21 5.53 -15.77
N VAL A 176 -5.96 4.46 -16.04
CA VAL A 176 -6.71 3.71 -15.03
C VAL A 176 -5.80 2.62 -14.46
N GLU A 177 -5.29 2.85 -13.26
CA GLU A 177 -4.50 1.89 -12.50
C GLU A 177 -5.34 0.68 -12.07
N THR A 178 -6.56 0.93 -11.61
CA THR A 178 -7.52 -0.08 -11.16
C THR A 178 -8.90 0.55 -10.95
N THR A 179 -9.90 -0.28 -10.67
CA THR A 179 -11.24 0.15 -10.25
C THR A 179 -11.52 -0.32 -8.84
N VAL A 180 -11.91 0.60 -7.95
CA VAL A 180 -12.29 0.30 -6.57
C VAL A 180 -13.75 0.68 -6.37
N ASN A 181 -14.61 -0.29 -6.12
CA ASN A 181 -16.06 -0.08 -5.90
C ASN A 181 -16.71 0.75 -7.01
N GLY A 182 -16.36 0.44 -8.27
CA GLY A 182 -16.86 1.13 -9.46
C GLY A 182 -16.18 2.48 -9.77
N ILE A 183 -15.20 2.91 -8.96
CA ILE A 183 -14.47 4.17 -9.17
C ILE A 183 -13.09 3.92 -9.78
N GLU A 184 -12.81 4.60 -10.89
CA GLU A 184 -11.51 4.56 -11.56
C GLU A 184 -10.43 5.27 -10.75
N VAL A 185 -9.37 4.53 -10.43
CA VAL A 185 -8.23 4.98 -9.65
C VAL A 185 -7.07 5.24 -10.60
N PHE A 186 -6.47 6.42 -10.49
CA PHE A 186 -5.27 6.81 -11.22
C PHE A 186 -3.99 6.30 -10.53
N ALA A 187 -3.95 6.33 -9.19
CA ALA A 187 -2.79 5.88 -8.42
C ALA A 187 -3.17 5.48 -6.97
N HIS A 188 -2.36 4.59 -6.40
CA HIS A 188 -2.45 4.20 -4.98
C HIS A 188 -1.81 5.28 -4.09
N ILE A 189 -2.47 5.70 -3.01
CA ILE A 189 -1.83 6.63 -2.06
C ILE A 189 -1.06 5.85 -1.01
N LYS A 190 0.24 6.13 -0.93
CA LYS A 190 1.17 5.48 0.01
C LYS A 190 2.04 6.52 0.70
N SER A 191 2.46 6.19 1.91
CA SER A 191 3.47 6.93 2.65
C SER A 191 4.81 6.21 2.51
N ILE A 192 5.81 6.88 1.94
CA ILE A 192 7.13 6.33 1.60
C ILE A 192 8.25 7.23 2.16
N PRO A 193 9.43 6.68 2.51
CA PRO A 193 10.57 7.46 2.97
C PRO A 193 10.95 8.55 1.98
N GLN A 194 11.37 9.70 2.50
CA GLN A 194 12.01 10.73 1.69
C GLN A 194 13.49 10.36 1.51
N ILE A 195 13.94 10.24 0.26
CA ILE A 195 15.36 10.17 -0.03
C ILE A 195 15.92 11.57 0.22
N LYS A 196 16.77 11.69 1.24
CA LYS A 196 17.61 12.88 1.45
C LYS A 196 18.88 12.63 0.63
N TYR A 197 19.12 13.47 -0.36
CA TYR A 197 20.40 13.53 -1.07
C TYR A 197 21.39 14.37 -0.25
#